data_AF-A0AAV9GDH0-F1
#
_entry.id   AF-A0AAV9GDH0-F1
#
_cell.length_a   1.000
_cell.length_b   1.000
_cell.length_c   1.000
_cell.angle_alpha   90.00
_cell.angle_beta   90.00
_cell.angle_gamma   90.00
#
_symmetry.space_group_name_H-M   'P 1'
#
loop_
_entity.id
_entity.type
_entity.pdbx_description
1 polymer ?
#
loop_
_entity_poly.entity_id
_entity_poly.type
_entity_poly.pdbx_seq_one_letter_code
_entity_poly.pdbx_strand_id
1 'polypeptide(L)'
;MDPLSITTACVGLLGAVGGTSTKIVTFIRGCRDAQADLACVLEELSQLQLVIELLRDDDDINNNHVFPEPLRSRVSDLLSNCLAILGNIDTVLNKYTGTAGAAKWVMFGKDDIVVLRTSLETHRGALSLMLDLLSISLSKRIKEDTAVVRGTVGVIDQNTGQLMAELERIRVMVARTDELSASGHDYILEYLNSLGSYADTICND
;
A
#
# COMPACT_ATOMS: atom_id res chain seq x y z
N MET A 1 1.46 -14.99 5.22
CA MET A 1 1.35 -15.11 3.75
C MET A 1 2.22 -14.04 3.12
N ASP A 2 2.91 -14.36 2.03
CA ASP A 2 3.84 -13.42 1.39
C ASP A 2 3.09 -12.41 0.50
N PRO A 3 3.48 -11.12 0.47
CA PRO A 3 2.83 -10.10 -0.36
C PRO A 3 2.80 -10.45 -1.86
N LEU A 4 3.81 -11.18 -2.34
CA LEU A 4 3.85 -11.74 -3.68
C LEU A 4 2.62 -12.62 -4.00
N SER A 5 2.00 -13.24 -2.98
CA SER A 5 0.79 -14.06 -3.13
C SER A 5 -0.45 -13.23 -3.45
N ILE A 6 -0.57 -12.00 -2.92
CA ILE A 6 -1.69 -11.10 -3.23
C ILE A 6 -1.55 -10.57 -4.66
N THR A 7 -0.37 -10.06 -5.03
CA THR A 7 -0.10 -9.60 -6.40
C THR A 7 -0.36 -10.71 -7.42
N THR A 8 0.10 -11.93 -7.13
CA THR A 8 -0.15 -13.10 -8.00
C THR A 8 -1.63 -13.44 -8.09
N ALA A 9 -2.37 -13.38 -6.98
CA ALA A 9 -3.81 -13.58 -6.97
C ALA A 9 -4.54 -12.51 -7.80
N CYS A 10 -4.14 -11.24 -7.70
CA CYS A 10 -4.66 -10.16 -8.53
C CYS A 10 -4.42 -10.42 -10.03
N VAL A 11 -3.20 -10.80 -10.42
CA VAL A 11 -2.87 -11.12 -11.82
C VAL A 11 -3.72 -12.29 -12.34
N GLY A 12 -3.85 -13.36 -11.55
CA GLY A 12 -4.69 -14.50 -11.90
C GLY A 12 -6.16 -14.11 -12.08
N LEU A 13 -6.67 -13.29 -11.16
CA LEU A 13 -8.06 -12.83 -11.21
C LEU A 13 -8.32 -11.89 -12.38
N LEU A 14 -7.40 -10.98 -12.72
CA LEU A 14 -7.49 -10.14 -13.92
C LEU A 14 -7.56 -10.98 -15.20
N GLY A 15 -6.75 -12.04 -15.29
CA GLY A 15 -6.83 -13.00 -16.39
C GLY A 15 -8.20 -13.69 -16.46
N ALA A 16 -8.74 -14.11 -15.32
CA ALA A 16 -10.07 -14.71 -15.25
C ALA A 16 -11.20 -13.74 -15.63
N VAL A 17 -11.12 -12.47 -15.22
CA VAL A 17 -12.05 -11.41 -15.62
C VAL A 17 -12.04 -11.24 -17.13
N GLY A 18 -10.87 -11.11 -17.75
CA GLY A 18 -10.75 -10.99 -19.21
C GLY A 18 -11.29 -12.21 -19.97
N GLY A 19 -11.02 -13.41 -19.45
CA GLY A 19 -11.53 -14.66 -20.00
C GLY A 19 -13.06 -14.77 -19.93
N THR A 20 -13.63 -14.45 -18.76
CA THR A 20 -15.09 -14.45 -18.52
C THR A 20 -15.79 -13.42 -19.42
N SER A 21 -15.27 -12.19 -19.48
CA SER A 21 -15.80 -11.12 -20.36
C SER A 21 -15.85 -11.57 -21.82
N THR A 22 -14.79 -12.23 -22.31
CA THR A 22 -14.74 -12.76 -23.67
C THR A 22 -15.81 -13.84 -23.93
N LYS A 23 -16.00 -14.74 -22.97
CA LYS A 23 -17.05 -15.78 -23.03
C LYS A 23 -18.45 -15.16 -23.03
N ILE A 24 -18.69 -14.15 -22.20
CA ILE A 24 -19.95 -13.41 -22.17
C ILE A 24 -20.25 -12.78 -23.53
N VAL A 25 -19.31 -12.03 -24.11
CA VAL A 25 -19.53 -11.38 -25.41
C VAL A 25 -19.78 -12.42 -26.51
N THR A 26 -19.11 -13.57 -26.45
CA THR A 26 -19.35 -14.69 -27.37
C THR A 26 -20.74 -15.29 -27.20
N PHE A 27 -21.19 -15.48 -25.95
CA PHE A 27 -22.52 -15.99 -25.63
C PHE A 27 -23.63 -15.07 -26.13
N ILE A 28 -23.51 -13.75 -25.91
CA ILE A 28 -24.49 -12.75 -26.37
C ILE A 28 -24.70 -12.81 -27.89
N ARG A 29 -23.64 -13.08 -28.66
CA ARG A 29 -23.76 -13.24 -30.13
C ARG A 29 -24.62 -14.45 -30.52
N GLY A 30 -24.64 -15.51 -29.70
CA GLY A 30 -25.45 -16.70 -29.91
C GLY A 30 -26.83 -16.67 -29.23
N CYS A 31 -27.02 -15.79 -28.24
CA CYS A 31 -28.26 -15.66 -27.48
C CYS A 31 -28.55 -14.18 -27.20
N ARG A 32 -29.27 -13.53 -28.13
CA ARG A 32 -29.57 -12.09 -28.03
C ARG A 32 -30.42 -11.73 -26.80
N ASP A 33 -31.27 -12.65 -26.35
CA ASP A 33 -32.13 -12.46 -25.17
C ASP A 33 -31.34 -12.37 -23.86
N ALA A 34 -30.06 -12.75 -23.86
CA ALA A 34 -29.16 -12.64 -22.72
C ALA A 34 -28.43 -11.29 -22.65
N GLN A 35 -28.54 -10.45 -23.67
CA GLN A 35 -27.73 -9.25 -23.81
C GLN A 35 -27.88 -8.30 -22.61
N ALA A 36 -29.11 -8.01 -22.18
CA ALA A 36 -29.35 -7.09 -21.08
C ALA A 36 -28.82 -7.64 -19.75
N ASP A 37 -29.11 -8.91 -19.47
CA ASP A 37 -28.70 -9.58 -18.23
C ASP A 37 -27.17 -9.61 -18.12
N LEU A 38 -26.49 -9.95 -19.21
CA LEU A 38 -25.05 -10.09 -19.28
C LEU A 38 -24.30 -8.75 -19.45
N ALA A 39 -24.95 -7.71 -19.96
CA ALA A 39 -24.39 -6.36 -19.97
C ALA A 39 -24.12 -5.87 -18.54
N CYS A 40 -25.06 -6.11 -17.61
CA CYS A 40 -24.86 -5.80 -16.20
C CYS A 40 -23.69 -6.60 -15.59
N VAL A 41 -23.47 -7.84 -16.03
CA VAL A 41 -22.32 -8.64 -15.57
C VAL A 41 -21.02 -8.06 -16.12
N LEU A 42 -20.97 -7.68 -17.39
CA LEU A 42 -19.79 -7.03 -17.97
C LEU A 42 -19.43 -5.73 -17.26
N GLU A 43 -20.42 -4.92 -16.90
CA GLU A 43 -20.22 -3.71 -16.11
C GLU A 43 -19.59 -4.03 -14.75
N GLU A 44 -20.15 -5.01 -14.03
CA GLU A 44 -19.62 -5.46 -12.74
C GLU A 44 -18.18 -6.00 -12.86
N LEU A 45 -17.88 -6.74 -13.94
CA LEU A 45 -16.53 -7.22 -14.25
C LEU A 45 -15.54 -6.08 -14.48
N SER A 46 -15.96 -5.01 -15.16
CA SER A 46 -15.14 -3.81 -15.32
C SER A 46 -14.89 -3.09 -14.00
N GLN A 47 -15.90 -2.98 -13.14
CA GLN A 47 -15.72 -2.40 -11.80
C GLN A 47 -14.78 -3.25 -10.94
N LEU A 48 -14.93 -4.58 -10.99
CA LEU A 48 -14.04 -5.51 -10.29
C LEU A 48 -12.59 -5.40 -10.80
N GLN A 49 -12.40 -5.29 -12.12
CA GLN A 49 -11.08 -5.07 -12.71
C GLN A 49 -10.39 -3.84 -12.11
N LEU A 50 -11.09 -2.71 -12.04
CA LEU A 50 -10.53 -1.47 -11.47
C LEU A 50 -10.09 -1.67 -10.02
N VAL A 51 -10.91 -2.34 -9.20
CA VAL A 51 -10.58 -2.62 -7.79
C VAL A 51 -9.36 -3.53 -7.68
N ILE A 52 -9.23 -4.53 -8.54
CA ILE A 52 -8.07 -5.45 -8.53
C ILE A 52 -6.80 -4.73 -9.02
N GLU A 53 -6.90 -3.86 -10.01
CA GLU A 53 -5.77 -3.05 -10.49
C GLU A 53 -5.27 -2.12 -9.38
N LEU A 54 -6.18 -1.41 -8.69
CA LEU A 54 -5.82 -0.59 -7.52
C LEU A 54 -5.14 -1.42 -6.43
N LEU A 55 -5.67 -2.62 -6.13
CA LEU A 55 -5.08 -3.51 -5.14
C LEU A 55 -3.70 -4.04 -5.54
N ARG A 56 -3.50 -4.32 -6.83
CA ARG A 56 -2.21 -4.80 -7.38
C ARG A 56 -1.15 -3.70 -7.35
N ASP A 57 -1.55 -2.48 -7.69
CA ASP A 57 -0.64 -1.34 -7.86
C ASP A 57 -0.39 -0.61 -6.52
N ASP A 58 -1.01 -1.05 -5.42
CA ASP A 58 -0.78 -0.54 -4.07
C ASP A 58 0.54 -1.09 -3.49
N ASP A 59 1.56 -0.23 -3.47
CA ASP A 59 2.90 -0.54 -2.97
C ASP A 59 2.93 -0.83 -1.46
N ASP A 60 2.01 -0.31 -0.65
CA ASP A 60 1.97 -0.52 0.80
C ASP A 60 1.43 -1.91 1.16
N ILE A 61 0.54 -2.44 0.33
CA ILE A 61 0.04 -3.82 0.40
C ILE A 61 1.16 -4.80 -0.01
N ASN A 62 1.94 -4.44 -1.03
CA ASN A 62 2.97 -5.29 -1.63
C ASN A 62 4.33 -5.25 -0.90
N ASN A 63 4.72 -4.14 -0.24
CA ASN A 63 6.06 -3.99 0.38
C ASN A 63 6.12 -4.28 1.88
N ASN A 64 5.13 -5.01 2.41
CA ASN A 64 5.13 -5.63 3.74
C ASN A 64 5.28 -4.72 4.97
N HIS A 65 5.42 -3.40 4.83
CA HIS A 65 5.73 -2.57 5.99
C HIS A 65 4.52 -2.19 6.86
N VAL A 66 3.28 -2.37 6.38
CA VAL A 66 2.16 -1.59 6.96
C VAL A 66 0.80 -2.31 6.96
N PHE A 67 0.70 -3.55 6.43
CA PHE A 67 -0.59 -4.24 6.26
C PHE A 67 -0.77 -5.41 7.26
N PRO A 68 -1.72 -5.31 8.22
CA PRO A 68 -1.96 -6.34 9.24
C PRO A 68 -2.35 -7.71 8.65
N GLU A 69 -1.77 -8.78 9.19
CA GLU A 69 -2.00 -10.16 8.71
C GLU A 69 -3.49 -10.59 8.66
N PRO A 70 -4.37 -10.22 9.64
CA PRO A 70 -5.79 -10.55 9.55
C PRO A 70 -6.48 -9.94 8.32
N LEU A 71 -6.06 -8.73 7.94
CA LEU A 71 -6.61 -8.05 6.76
C LEU A 71 -6.03 -8.64 5.47
N ARG A 72 -4.76 -9.07 5.46
CA ARG A 72 -4.14 -9.81 4.35
C ARG A 72 -4.91 -11.09 4.03
N SER A 73 -5.15 -11.92 5.05
CA SER A 73 -5.94 -13.14 4.89
C SER A 73 -7.33 -12.84 4.33
N ARG A 74 -7.99 -11.80 4.86
CA ARG A 74 -9.33 -11.43 4.41
C ARG A 74 -9.38 -11.00 2.94
N VAL A 75 -8.39 -10.21 2.49
CA VAL A 75 -8.28 -9.84 1.06
C VAL A 75 -8.04 -11.07 0.20
N SER A 76 -7.17 -11.99 0.62
CA SER A 76 -6.91 -13.23 -0.11
C SER A 76 -8.15 -14.11 -0.25
N ASP A 77 -8.95 -14.24 0.81
CA ASP A 77 -10.22 -14.98 0.78
C ASP A 77 -11.21 -14.34 -0.20
N LEU A 78 -11.33 -13.01 -0.18
CA LEU A 78 -12.21 -12.28 -1.09
C LEU A 78 -11.79 -12.45 -2.56
N LEU A 79 -10.49 -12.36 -2.87
CA LEU A 79 -9.96 -12.61 -4.22
C LEU A 79 -10.26 -14.04 -4.69
N SER A 80 -10.09 -15.02 -3.81
CA SER A 80 -10.38 -16.43 -4.11
C SER A 80 -11.87 -16.66 -4.37
N ASN A 81 -12.75 -16.02 -3.59
CA ASN A 81 -14.19 -16.08 -3.81
C ASN A 81 -14.61 -15.44 -5.13
N CYS A 82 -14.05 -14.27 -5.48
CA CYS A 82 -14.28 -13.67 -6.80
C CYS A 82 -13.89 -14.64 -7.92
N LEU A 83 -12.73 -15.28 -7.83
CA LEU A 83 -12.27 -16.26 -8.83
C LEU A 83 -13.25 -17.44 -8.97
N ALA A 84 -13.77 -17.96 -7.85
CA ALA A 84 -14.76 -19.03 -7.85
C ALA A 84 -16.08 -18.59 -8.50
N ILE A 85 -16.54 -17.35 -8.23
CA ILE A 85 -17.76 -16.79 -8.85
C ILE A 85 -17.58 -16.67 -10.37
N LEU A 86 -16.43 -16.20 -10.85
CA LEU A 86 -16.13 -16.14 -12.29
C LEU A 86 -16.17 -17.53 -12.94
N GLY A 87 -15.60 -18.54 -12.28
CA GLY A 87 -15.69 -19.94 -12.74
C GLY A 87 -17.13 -20.46 -12.80
N ASN A 88 -17.99 -20.04 -11.87
CA ASN A 88 -19.41 -20.39 -11.88
C ASN A 88 -20.16 -19.67 -13.01
N ILE A 89 -19.84 -18.40 -13.29
CA ILE A 89 -20.39 -17.67 -14.44
C ILE A 89 -20.05 -18.42 -15.73
N ASP A 90 -18.79 -18.78 -15.91
CA ASP A 90 -18.35 -19.57 -17.07
C ASP A 90 -19.10 -20.90 -17.19
N THR A 91 -19.33 -21.59 -16.07
CA THR A 91 -20.09 -22.83 -16.02
C THR A 91 -21.56 -22.63 -16.43
N VAL A 92 -22.19 -21.56 -15.95
CA VAL A 92 -23.56 -21.17 -16.32
C VAL A 92 -23.65 -20.84 -17.80
N LEU A 93 -22.72 -20.05 -18.35
CA LEU A 93 -22.69 -19.74 -19.78
C LEU A 93 -22.60 -21.01 -20.62
N ASN A 94 -21.68 -21.92 -20.28
CA ASN A 94 -21.51 -23.20 -20.97
C ASN A 94 -22.77 -24.07 -20.91
N LYS A 95 -23.45 -24.13 -19.75
CA LYS A 95 -24.71 -24.88 -19.54
C LYS A 95 -25.82 -24.44 -20.49
N TYR A 96 -25.85 -23.17 -20.88
CA TYR A 96 -26.89 -22.60 -21.74
C TYR A 96 -26.44 -22.35 -23.19
N THR A 97 -25.33 -22.95 -23.64
CA THR A 97 -24.92 -22.93 -25.06
C THR A 97 -25.69 -23.97 -25.89
N GLY A 98 -25.68 -23.81 -27.23
CA GLY A 98 -26.20 -24.78 -28.18
C GLY A 98 -27.62 -24.52 -28.70
N THR A 99 -28.18 -25.49 -29.42
CA THR A 99 -29.42 -25.34 -30.23
C THR A 99 -30.67 -24.98 -29.43
N ALA A 100 -30.77 -25.45 -28.17
CA ALA A 100 -31.86 -25.09 -27.25
C ALA A 100 -31.41 -24.09 -26.17
N GLY A 101 -30.20 -23.53 -26.30
CA GLY A 101 -29.56 -22.68 -25.30
C GLY A 101 -30.34 -21.41 -24.99
N ALA A 102 -30.81 -20.71 -26.03
CA ALA A 102 -31.59 -19.48 -25.87
C ALA A 102 -32.91 -19.69 -25.13
N ALA A 103 -33.65 -20.76 -25.43
CA ALA A 103 -34.89 -21.08 -24.73
C ALA A 103 -34.65 -21.41 -23.25
N LYS A 104 -33.60 -22.19 -22.96
CA LYS A 104 -33.21 -22.52 -21.58
C LYS A 104 -32.68 -21.30 -20.82
N TRP A 105 -31.99 -20.38 -21.49
CA TRP A 105 -31.53 -19.12 -20.90
C TRP A 105 -32.71 -18.31 -20.38
N VAL A 106 -33.72 -18.11 -21.23
CA VAL A 106 -34.91 -17.32 -20.86
C VAL A 106 -35.67 -17.94 -19.70
N MET A 107 -35.71 -19.27 -19.60
CA MET A 107 -36.41 -19.97 -18.50
C MET A 107 -35.63 -20.03 -17.19
N PHE A 108 -34.31 -20.21 -17.24
CA PHE A 108 -33.52 -20.57 -16.05
C PHE A 108 -32.19 -19.81 -15.94
N GLY A 109 -31.57 -19.46 -17.07
CA GLY A 109 -30.25 -18.83 -17.09
C GLY A 109 -30.22 -17.43 -16.50
N LYS A 110 -31.33 -16.68 -16.60
CA LYS A 110 -31.46 -15.34 -16.02
C LYS A 110 -31.35 -15.33 -14.51
N ASP A 111 -32.03 -16.26 -13.84
CA ASP A 111 -32.01 -16.33 -12.38
C ASP A 111 -30.63 -16.79 -11.88
N ASP A 112 -30.06 -17.80 -12.56
CA ASP A 112 -28.70 -18.29 -12.28
C ASP A 112 -27.67 -17.15 -12.35
N ILE A 113 -27.74 -16.30 -13.39
CA ILE A 113 -26.77 -15.22 -13.58
C ILE A 113 -26.99 -14.04 -12.63
N VAL A 114 -28.24 -13.72 -12.27
CA VAL A 114 -28.54 -12.64 -11.31
C VAL A 114 -27.95 -12.97 -9.94
N VAL A 115 -28.09 -14.22 -9.47
CA VAL A 115 -27.51 -14.67 -8.20
C VAL A 115 -25.99 -14.52 -8.22
N LEU A 116 -25.34 -14.95 -9.30
CA LEU A 116 -23.88 -14.83 -9.44
C LEU A 116 -23.42 -13.38 -9.52
N ARG A 117 -24.14 -12.51 -10.23
CA ARG A 117 -23.85 -11.08 -10.32
C ARG A 117 -23.93 -10.41 -8.95
N THR A 118 -25.01 -10.65 -8.19
CA THR A 118 -25.16 -10.07 -6.85
C THR A 118 -24.08 -10.57 -5.89
N SER A 119 -23.67 -11.84 -6.01
CA SER A 119 -22.53 -12.36 -5.26
C SER A 119 -21.23 -11.64 -5.62
N LEU A 120 -20.99 -11.42 -6.91
CA LEU A 120 -19.80 -10.71 -7.41
C LEU A 120 -19.77 -9.27 -6.90
N GLU A 121 -20.89 -8.56 -7.00
CA GLU A 121 -21.06 -7.18 -6.51
C GLU A 121 -20.78 -7.08 -5.01
N THR A 122 -21.27 -8.05 -4.22
CA THR A 122 -21.00 -8.11 -2.78
C THR A 122 -19.52 -8.26 -2.47
N HIS A 123 -18.83 -9.17 -3.17
CA HIS A 123 -17.41 -9.42 -2.94
C HIS A 123 -16.52 -8.28 -3.45
N ARG A 124 -16.86 -7.68 -4.60
CA ARG A 124 -16.21 -6.46 -5.08
C ARG A 124 -16.39 -5.32 -4.08
N GLY A 125 -17.61 -5.08 -3.60
CA GLY A 125 -17.90 -4.06 -2.59
C GLY A 125 -17.09 -4.27 -1.31
N ALA A 126 -16.96 -5.52 -0.85
CA ALA A 126 -16.10 -5.86 0.28
C ALA A 126 -14.62 -5.56 0.00
N LEU A 127 -14.11 -5.85 -1.20
CA LEU A 127 -12.74 -5.50 -1.60
C LEU A 127 -12.53 -3.98 -1.63
N SER A 128 -13.48 -3.21 -2.17
CA SER A 128 -13.42 -1.74 -2.16
C SER A 128 -13.35 -1.18 -0.74
N LEU A 129 -14.20 -1.67 0.17
CA LEU A 129 -14.18 -1.24 1.58
C LEU A 129 -12.86 -1.59 2.28
N MET A 130 -12.26 -2.73 1.93
CA MET A 130 -10.94 -3.11 2.47
C MET A 130 -9.85 -2.16 1.99
N LEU A 131 -9.87 -1.74 0.73
CA LEU A 131 -8.96 -0.71 0.20
C LEU A 131 -9.16 0.64 0.91
N ASP A 132 -10.41 1.06 1.12
CA ASP A 132 -10.70 2.30 1.85
C ASP A 132 -10.16 2.24 3.28
N LEU A 133 -10.39 1.14 3.99
CA LEU A 133 -9.86 0.93 5.34
C LEU A 133 -8.33 0.97 5.37
N LEU A 134 -7.68 0.48 4.31
CA LEU A 134 -6.23 0.52 4.18
C LEU A 134 -5.71 1.94 3.99
N SER A 135 -6.30 2.68 3.06
CA SER A 135 -5.99 4.09 2.83
C SER A 135 -6.17 4.93 4.11
N ILE A 136 -7.24 4.69 4.86
CA ILE A 136 -7.49 5.34 6.15
C ILE A 136 -6.43 4.96 7.19
N SER A 137 -6.08 3.68 7.30
CA SER A 137 -5.10 3.18 8.27
C SER A 137 -3.69 3.70 7.98
N LEU A 138 -3.33 3.83 6.71
CA LEU A 138 -2.08 4.45 6.28
C LEU A 138 -2.08 5.95 6.60
N SER A 139 -3.13 6.67 6.21
CA SER A 139 -3.29 8.10 6.49
C SER A 139 -3.19 8.42 7.98
N LYS A 140 -3.77 7.56 8.83
CA LYS A 140 -3.70 7.69 10.29
C LYS A 140 -2.27 7.51 10.80
N ARG A 141 -1.53 6.51 10.31
CA ARG A 141 -0.12 6.31 10.70
C ARG A 141 0.79 7.43 10.23
N ILE A 142 0.63 7.92 8.99
CA ILE A 142 1.38 9.09 8.49
C ILE A 142 1.15 10.30 9.41
N LYS A 143 -0.10 10.52 9.86
CA LYS A 143 -0.43 11.59 10.80
C LYS A 143 0.23 11.39 12.17
N GLU A 144 0.27 10.16 12.67
CA GLU A 144 0.94 9.80 13.93
C GLU A 144 2.46 9.99 13.83
N ASP A 145 3.09 9.50 12.77
CA ASP A 145 4.54 9.66 12.53
C ASP A 145 4.92 11.12 12.36
N THR A 146 4.11 11.92 11.67
CA THR A 146 4.33 13.37 11.54
C THR A 146 4.19 14.09 12.89
N ALA A 147 3.32 13.60 13.78
CA ALA A 147 3.20 14.14 15.14
C ALA A 147 4.43 13.80 16.00
N VAL A 148 4.99 12.60 15.84
CA VAL A 148 6.24 12.19 16.49
C VAL A 148 7.42 13.00 15.96
N VAL A 149 7.53 13.19 14.63
CA VAL A 149 8.58 14.02 14.01
C VAL A 149 8.49 15.48 14.50
N ARG A 150 7.28 16.04 14.65
CA ARG A 150 7.09 17.38 15.24
C ARG A 150 7.58 17.45 16.69
N GLY A 151 7.35 16.39 17.48
CA GLY A 151 7.88 16.26 18.83
C GLY A 151 9.41 16.23 18.85
N THR A 152 10.03 15.45 17.97
CA THR A 152 11.49 15.34 17.86
C THR A 152 12.13 16.65 17.38
N VAL A 153 11.52 17.37 16.44
CA VAL A 153 11.99 18.71 16.03
C VAL A 153 11.91 19.71 17.18
N GLY A 154 10.86 19.66 18.01
CA GLY A 154 10.76 20.49 19.23
C GLY A 154 11.86 20.19 20.27
N VAL A 155 12.24 18.92 20.42
CA VAL A 155 13.35 18.52 21.30
C VAL A 155 14.70 18.98 20.74
N ILE A 156 14.90 18.93 19.41
CA ILE A 156 16.12 19.43 18.75
C ILE A 156 16.25 20.96 18.91
N ASP A 157 15.15 21.71 18.76
CA ASP A 157 15.15 23.17 18.95
C ASP A 157 15.46 23.55 20.41
N GLN A 158 14.90 22.82 21.37
CA GLN A 158 15.16 23.03 22.79
C GLN A 158 16.61 22.71 23.19
N ASN A 159 17.18 21.62 22.67
CA ASN A 159 18.58 21.26 22.88
C ASN A 159 19.54 22.29 22.26
N THR A 160 19.16 22.86 21.10
CA THR A 160 19.94 23.91 20.44
C THR A 160 19.92 25.22 21.25
N GLY A 161 18.78 25.58 21.84
CA GLY A 161 18.68 26.72 22.77
C GLY A 161 19.52 26.55 24.04
N GLN A 162 19.56 25.34 24.61
CA GLN A 162 20.42 25.03 25.77
C GLN A 162 21.91 25.10 25.44
N LEU A 163 22.31 24.61 24.26
CA LEU A 163 23.70 24.68 23.80
C LEU A 163 24.16 26.13 23.62
N MET A 164 23.31 27.01 23.06
CA MET A 164 23.63 28.43 22.91
C MET A 164 23.75 29.16 24.25
N ALA A 165 22.88 28.84 25.22
CA ALA A 165 22.95 29.41 26.57
C ALA A 165 24.25 28.99 27.30
N GLU A 166 24.69 27.74 27.12
CA GLU A 166 25.93 27.25 27.72
C GLU A 166 27.18 27.84 27.04
N LEU A 167 27.14 28.04 25.71
CA LEU A 167 28.18 28.75 24.97
C LEU A 167 28.37 30.19 25.47
N GLU A 168 27.26 30.89 25.74
CA GLU A 168 27.33 32.26 26.28
C GLU A 168 27.82 32.27 27.73
N ARG A 169 27.40 31.29 28.54
CA ARG A 169 27.92 31.10 29.89
C ARG A 169 29.44 30.84 29.90
N ILE A 170 29.92 29.97 29.01
CA ILE A 170 31.35 29.66 28.87
C ILE A 170 32.12 30.91 28.40
N ARG A 171 31.59 31.68 27.45
CA ARG A 171 32.21 32.94 27.01
C ARG A 171 32.34 33.95 28.15
N VAL A 172 31.32 34.09 29.00
CA VAL A 172 31.35 34.96 30.18
C VAL A 172 32.33 34.45 31.25
N MET A 173 32.47 33.13 31.41
CA MET A 173 33.45 32.54 32.34
C MET A 173 34.89 32.72 31.84
N VAL A 174 35.14 32.55 30.54
CA VAL A 174 36.46 32.77 29.93
C VAL A 174 36.85 34.24 30.01
N ALA A 175 35.92 35.17 29.74
CA ALA A 175 36.15 36.60 29.88
C ALA A 175 36.41 37.06 31.34
N ARG A 176 35.98 36.28 32.35
CA ARG A 176 36.31 36.53 33.76
C ARG A 176 37.62 35.87 34.21
N THR A 177 38.12 34.89 33.47
CA THR A 177 39.35 34.15 33.83
C THR A 177 40.62 34.88 33.36
N ASP A 178 40.47 35.95 32.57
CA ASP A 178 41.59 36.73 32.00
C ASP A 178 42.33 37.64 33.02
N GLU A 179 41.95 37.64 34.31
CA GLU A 179 42.63 38.45 35.35
C GLU A 179 43.52 37.66 36.32
N LEU A 180 43.56 36.32 36.33
CA LEU A 180 44.33 35.57 37.34
C LEU A 180 45.12 34.37 36.79
N SER A 181 46.44 34.57 36.79
CA SER A 181 47.49 33.57 37.05
C SER A 181 48.18 32.94 35.84
N ALA A 182 49.21 33.67 35.41
CA ALA A 182 50.39 33.19 34.70
C ALA A 182 51.15 32.15 35.56
N SER A 183 51.05 30.86 35.23
CA SER A 183 52.07 29.86 35.59
C SER A 183 51.89 28.47 34.92
N GLY A 184 50.76 28.19 34.27
CA GLY A 184 50.49 26.87 33.67
C GLY A 184 50.52 26.80 32.13
N HIS A 185 50.79 27.92 31.46
CA HIS A 185 50.57 28.08 30.01
C HIS A 185 51.63 27.39 29.14
N ASP A 186 52.83 27.16 29.64
CA ASP A 186 53.97 26.72 28.81
C ASP A 186 53.83 25.26 28.35
N TYR A 187 53.38 24.37 29.25
CA TYR A 187 53.28 22.94 28.97
C TYR A 187 52.10 22.58 28.04
N ILE A 188 51.05 23.41 28.06
CA ILE A 188 49.85 23.22 27.23
C ILE A 188 50.10 23.73 25.81
N LEU A 189 50.85 24.82 25.64
CA LEU A 189 51.21 25.34 24.31
C LEU A 189 52.18 24.40 23.57
N GLU A 190 53.13 23.77 24.26
CA GLU A 190 54.02 22.77 23.68
C GLU A 190 53.26 21.50 23.20
N TYR A 191 52.28 21.05 23.99
CA TYR A 191 51.40 19.94 23.63
C TYR A 191 50.49 20.26 22.43
N LEU A 192 49.93 21.47 22.36
CA LEU A 192 49.10 21.93 21.25
C LEU A 192 49.92 22.12 19.95
N ASN A 193 51.18 22.56 20.04
CA ASN A 193 52.09 22.65 18.89
C ASN A 193 52.51 21.26 18.37
N SER A 194 52.73 20.30 19.26
CA SER A 194 52.96 18.90 18.90
C SER A 194 51.76 18.28 18.16
N LEU A 195 50.53 18.56 18.61
CA LEU A 195 49.30 18.11 17.95
C LEU A 195 49.07 18.81 16.61
N GLY A 196 49.39 20.11 16.51
CA GLY A 196 49.33 20.88 15.26
C GLY A 196 50.29 20.35 14.20
N SER A 197 51.55 20.10 14.58
CA SER A 197 52.56 19.54 13.67
C SER A 197 52.21 18.11 13.19
N TYR A 198 51.57 17.31 14.05
CA TYR A 198 51.07 15.99 13.68
C TYR A 198 49.90 16.07 12.70
N ALA A 199 48.96 16.99 12.90
CA ALA A 199 47.84 17.21 12.00
C ALA A 199 48.29 17.71 10.60
N ASP A 200 49.31 18.57 10.54
CA ASP A 200 49.84 19.12 9.29
C ASP A 200 50.58 18.07 8.43
N THR A 201 51.15 17.05 9.08
CA THR A 201 51.81 15.92 8.39
C THR A 201 50.80 14.95 7.80
N ILE A 202 49.59 14.86 8.38
CA ILE A 202 48.49 14.01 7.90
C ILE A 202 47.69 14.70 6.78
N CYS A 203 47.67 16.03 6.73
CA CYS A 203 46.94 16.78 5.71
C CYS A 203 47.71 17.00 4.39
N ASN A 204 49.02 16.70 4.34
CA ASN A 204 49.88 16.91 3.16
C ASN A 204 50.36 15.61 2.49
N ASP A 205 49.74 14.46 2.80
CA ASP A 205 49.84 13.17 2.09
C ASP A 205 48.40 12.69 1.74
#